data_AF-A0A529TZN5-F1
#
_entry.id   AF-A0A529TZN5-F1
#
_cell.length_a   1.000
_cell.length_b   1.000
_cell.length_c   1.000
_cell.angle_alpha   90.00
_cell.angle_beta   90.00
_cell.angle_gamma   90.00
#
_symmetry.space_group_name_H-M   'P 1'
#
loop_
_entity.id
_entity.type
_entity.pdbx_description
1 polymer ?
#
loop_
_entity_poly.entity_id
_entity_poly.type
_entity_poly.pdbx_seq_one_letter_code
_entity_poly.pdbx_strand_id
1 'polypeptide(L)'
;SAAGVKIAQDSPFLARAASATAAETMLSGGDADGLFGWEPADADGRSTHSGGTVARLEAAGIAGASLRVLWTSDLLRYGPHAVRSDLDPEAKRRLTVFLTNLKSQTPDVYDLLEATHSGGFVPASSKDYAMAMGIVRQALDGRE
;
A
#
# COMPACT_ATOMS: atom_id res chain seq x y z
N SER A 1 5.73 -23.82 13.87
CA SER A 1 6.83 -23.90 12.89
C SER A 1 6.30 -24.48 11.60
N ALA A 2 5.87 -23.63 10.66
CA ALA A 2 5.56 -24.08 9.31
C ALA A 2 6.88 -24.20 8.54
N ALA A 3 7.14 -25.35 7.93
CA ALA A 3 8.29 -25.54 7.07
C ALA A 3 8.25 -24.48 5.96
N GLY A 4 9.30 -23.67 5.86
CA GLY A 4 9.41 -22.57 4.90
C GLY A 4 9.48 -23.10 3.48
N VAL A 5 8.33 -23.29 2.85
CA VAL A 5 8.23 -23.43 1.40
C VAL A 5 8.70 -22.12 0.80
N LYS A 6 9.75 -22.15 -0.01
CA LYS A 6 10.17 -20.99 -0.78
C LYS A 6 9.06 -20.68 -1.79
N ILE A 7 8.41 -19.54 -1.61
CA ILE A 7 7.44 -19.01 -2.55
C ILE A 7 8.23 -18.37 -3.70
N ALA A 8 8.30 -19.05 -4.85
CA ALA A 8 8.84 -18.51 -6.09
C ALA A 8 7.70 -18.15 -7.07
N GLN A 9 7.95 -17.28 -8.05
CA GLN A 9 6.93 -16.78 -8.96
C GLN A 9 6.23 -17.90 -9.77
N ASP A 10 6.94 -18.98 -10.05
CA ASP A 10 6.51 -20.18 -10.77
C ASP A 10 5.98 -21.29 -9.85
N SER A 11 5.76 -20.99 -8.56
CA SER A 11 5.19 -21.95 -7.62
C SER A 11 3.84 -22.44 -8.14
N PRO A 12 3.60 -23.77 -8.21
CA PRO A 12 2.38 -24.32 -8.80
C PRO A 12 1.12 -24.00 -8.00
N PHE A 13 1.27 -23.54 -6.75
CA PHE A 13 0.19 -23.11 -5.86
C PHE A 13 -0.09 -21.60 -5.92
N LEU A 14 0.64 -20.83 -6.75
CA LEU A 14 0.35 -19.42 -6.98
C LEU A 14 -0.36 -19.22 -8.31
N ALA A 15 -1.45 -18.45 -8.28
CA ALA A 15 -2.15 -18.00 -9.48
C ALA A 15 -2.02 -16.48 -9.61
N ARG A 16 -1.72 -16.01 -10.83
CA ARG A 16 -1.67 -14.57 -11.13
C ARG A 16 -3.02 -14.11 -11.67
N ALA A 17 -3.74 -13.33 -10.86
CA ALA A 17 -4.93 -12.63 -11.32
C ALA A 17 -4.58 -11.43 -12.20
N ALA A 18 -5.48 -11.08 -13.13
CA ALA A 18 -5.31 -9.91 -14.02
C ALA A 18 -5.51 -8.56 -13.30
N SER A 19 -6.17 -8.56 -12.14
CA SER A 19 -6.45 -7.37 -11.33
C SER A 19 -6.76 -7.77 -9.88
N ALA A 20 -6.79 -6.78 -8.98
CA ALA A 20 -7.23 -6.99 -7.60
C ALA A 20 -8.66 -7.54 -7.52
N THR A 21 -9.59 -7.00 -8.33
CA THR A 21 -10.98 -7.49 -8.40
C THR A 21 -11.07 -8.93 -8.90
N ALA A 22 -10.21 -9.31 -9.86
CA ALA A 22 -10.15 -10.68 -10.34
C ALA A 22 -9.66 -11.63 -9.24
N ALA A 23 -8.63 -11.25 -8.47
CA ALA A 23 -8.16 -12.04 -7.33
C ALA A 23 -9.23 -12.22 -6.25
N GLU A 24 -9.97 -11.16 -5.95
CA GLU A 24 -11.10 -11.19 -5.01
C GLU A 24 -12.20 -12.14 -5.49
N THR A 25 -12.50 -12.12 -6.80
CA THR A 25 -13.49 -13.03 -7.40
C THR A 25 -13.03 -14.49 -7.32
N MET A 26 -11.75 -14.77 -7.53
CA MET A 26 -11.18 -16.12 -7.39
C MET A 26 -11.31 -16.65 -5.96
N LEU A 27 -11.09 -15.80 -4.94
CA LEU A 27 -11.33 -16.17 -3.54
C LEU A 27 -12.81 -16.44 -3.27
N SER A 28 -13.71 -15.54 -3.70
CA SER A 28 -15.16 -15.71 -3.55
C SER A 28 -15.69 -16.97 -4.23
N GLY A 29 -15.13 -17.32 -5.40
CA GLY A 29 -15.51 -18.49 -6.20
C GLY A 29 -14.91 -19.80 -5.71
N GLY A 30 -13.94 -19.77 -4.79
CA GLY A 30 -13.21 -20.94 -4.32
C GLY A 30 -12.08 -21.41 -5.24
N ASP A 31 -11.72 -20.63 -6.26
CA ASP A 31 -10.58 -20.89 -7.14
C ASP A 31 -9.23 -20.58 -6.45
N ALA A 32 -9.26 -19.83 -5.35
CA ALA A 32 -8.10 -19.53 -4.52
C ALA A 32 -8.45 -19.63 -3.03
N ASP A 33 -7.58 -20.26 -2.24
CA ASP A 33 -7.73 -20.37 -0.78
C ASP A 33 -7.31 -19.08 -0.04
N GLY A 34 -6.63 -18.17 -0.73
CA GLY A 34 -6.12 -16.93 -0.17
C GLY A 34 -5.63 -15.98 -1.27
N LEU A 35 -5.45 -14.72 -0.90
CA LEU A 35 -4.95 -13.68 -1.79
C LEU A 35 -4.04 -12.71 -1.03
N PHE A 36 -3.21 -11.99 -1.78
CA PHE A 36 -2.53 -10.81 -1.26
C PHE A 36 -3.43 -9.59 -1.45
N GLY A 37 -3.73 -8.91 -0.34
CA GLY A 37 -4.53 -7.70 -0.31
C GLY A 37 -3.76 -6.52 0.29
N TRP A 38 -4.47 -5.42 0.51
CA TRP A 38 -3.95 -4.26 1.21
C TRP A 38 -4.94 -3.79 2.27
N GLU A 39 -4.42 -3.16 3.31
CA GLU A 39 -5.21 -2.49 4.35
C GLU A 39 -4.59 -1.11 4.65
N PRO A 40 -5.39 -0.07 4.90
CA PRO A 40 -4.83 1.21 5.33
C PRO A 40 -4.31 1.11 6.75
N ALA A 41 -3.16 1.73 6.98
CA ALA A 41 -2.57 1.90 8.29
C ALA A 41 -2.71 3.36 8.79
N ASP A 42 -2.84 3.53 10.11
CA ASP A 42 -2.77 4.82 10.77
C ASP A 42 -1.33 5.36 10.79
N ALA A 43 -1.14 6.55 11.39
CA ALA A 43 0.18 7.18 11.50
C ALA A 43 1.19 6.36 12.31
N ASP A 44 0.71 5.48 13.19
CA ASP A 44 1.52 4.56 14.00
C ASP A 44 1.81 3.24 13.26
N GLY A 45 1.32 3.08 12.03
CA GLY A 45 1.48 1.87 11.23
C GLY A 45 0.53 0.74 11.61
N ARG A 46 -0.54 1.01 12.38
CA ARG A 46 -1.53 0.01 12.77
C ARG A 46 -2.68 -0.03 11.77
N SER A 47 -3.17 -1.23 11.47
CA SER A 47 -4.35 -1.41 10.61
C SER A 47 -5.53 -0.60 11.14
N THR A 48 -6.13 0.19 10.27
CA THR A 48 -7.36 0.94 10.56
C THR A 48 -8.60 0.05 10.54
N HIS A 49 -8.48 -1.19 10.04
CA HIS A 49 -9.60 -2.12 9.83
C HIS A 49 -10.77 -1.48 9.05
N SER A 50 -10.48 -0.45 8.27
CA SER A 50 -11.46 0.33 7.52
C SER A 50 -10.97 0.43 6.08
N GLY A 51 -11.78 -0.02 5.12
CA GLY A 51 -11.37 -0.06 3.71
C GLY A 51 -10.47 -1.24 3.36
N GLY A 52 -9.65 -1.08 2.32
CA GLY A 52 -8.76 -2.13 1.84
C GLY A 52 -9.48 -3.34 1.23
N THR A 53 -8.75 -4.44 1.11
CA THR A 53 -9.26 -5.68 0.50
C THR A 53 -10.33 -6.35 1.34
N VAL A 54 -10.22 -6.33 2.68
CA VAL A 54 -11.24 -6.94 3.56
C VAL A 54 -12.58 -6.25 3.39
N ALA A 55 -12.63 -4.92 3.47
CA ALA A 55 -13.89 -4.18 3.28
C ALA A 55 -14.48 -4.38 1.88
N ARG A 56 -13.64 -4.53 0.84
CA ARG A 56 -14.09 -4.83 -0.52
C ARG A 56 -14.71 -6.24 -0.62
N LEU A 57 -14.13 -7.23 0.04
CA LEU A 57 -14.68 -8.59 0.10
C LEU A 57 -15.99 -8.64 0.88
N GLU A 58 -16.10 -7.91 1.98
CA GLU A 58 -17.35 -7.76 2.73
C GLU A 58 -18.45 -7.10 1.90
N ALA A 59 -18.12 -6.03 1.17
CA ALA A 59 -19.05 -5.38 0.25
C ALA A 59 -19.48 -6.29 -0.92
N ALA A 60 -18.62 -7.25 -1.31
CA ALA A 60 -18.94 -8.29 -2.27
C ALA A 60 -19.75 -9.48 -1.68
N GLY A 61 -20.09 -9.43 -0.38
CA GLY A 61 -20.95 -10.40 0.29
C GLY A 61 -20.22 -11.53 1.01
N ILE A 62 -18.89 -11.49 1.11
CA ILE A 62 -18.16 -12.43 1.97
C ILE A 62 -18.31 -12.00 3.43
N ALA A 63 -18.78 -12.89 4.28
CA ALA A 63 -18.88 -12.59 5.71
C ALA A 63 -17.49 -12.35 6.31
N GLY A 64 -17.27 -11.18 6.94
CA GLY A 64 -15.98 -10.85 7.57
C GLY A 64 -15.50 -11.90 8.58
N ALA A 65 -16.42 -12.55 9.29
CA ALA A 65 -16.11 -13.65 10.22
C ALA A 65 -15.49 -14.89 9.55
N SER A 66 -15.62 -15.02 8.22
CA SER A 66 -14.99 -16.08 7.43
C SER A 66 -13.60 -15.70 6.89
N LEU A 67 -13.22 -14.43 6.99
CA LEU A 67 -11.94 -13.91 6.54
C LEU A 67 -10.95 -13.85 7.71
N ARG A 68 -9.68 -14.14 7.41
CA ARG A 68 -8.58 -14.01 8.37
C ARG A 68 -7.33 -13.50 7.68
N VAL A 69 -6.74 -12.44 8.25
CA VAL A 69 -5.40 -11.99 7.86
C VAL A 69 -4.37 -12.92 8.51
N LEU A 70 -3.64 -13.67 7.69
CA LEU A 70 -2.63 -14.64 8.15
C LEU A 70 -1.24 -14.03 8.32
N TRP A 71 -0.97 -12.96 7.59
CA TRP A 71 0.32 -12.26 7.56
C TRP A 71 0.12 -10.82 7.08
N THR A 72 0.91 -9.90 7.64
CA THR A 72 1.01 -8.50 7.22
C THR A 72 2.47 -8.16 7.02
N SER A 73 2.78 -7.35 6.01
CA SER A 73 4.12 -6.77 5.86
C SER A 73 4.36 -5.67 6.89
N ASP A 74 5.59 -5.16 6.97
CA ASP A 74 5.82 -3.84 7.56
C ASP A 74 5.11 -2.75 6.73
N LEU A 75 5.02 -1.55 7.30
CA LEU A 75 4.36 -0.40 6.69
C LEU A 75 4.92 -0.08 5.30
N LEU A 76 4.03 -0.04 4.32
CA LEU A 76 4.29 0.48 2.97
C LEU A 76 3.67 1.87 2.87
N ARG A 77 4.50 2.91 2.76
CA ARG A 77 4.01 4.29 2.58
C ARG A 77 3.43 4.48 1.17
N TYR A 78 2.40 5.32 1.09
CA TYR A 78 1.92 5.84 -0.19
C TYR A 78 3.04 6.53 -0.98
N GLY A 79 2.88 6.62 -2.30
CA GLY A 79 3.90 7.19 -3.18
C GLY A 79 4.31 8.62 -2.80
N PRO A 80 5.61 8.95 -2.83
CA PRO A 80 6.07 10.29 -2.52
C PRO A 80 5.74 11.26 -3.65
N HIS A 81 5.63 12.54 -3.32
CA HIS A 81 5.77 13.59 -4.31
C HIS A 81 7.25 13.71 -4.68
N ALA A 82 7.61 13.20 -5.86
CA ALA A 82 8.97 13.23 -6.37
C ALA A 82 9.19 14.45 -7.27
N VAL A 83 10.35 15.09 -7.12
CA VAL A 83 10.82 16.19 -7.97
C VAL A 83 12.16 15.82 -8.58
N ARG A 84 12.55 16.51 -9.66
CA ARG A 84 13.86 16.30 -10.28
C ARG A 84 14.99 16.60 -9.27
N SER A 85 16.06 15.80 -9.37
CA SER A 85 17.24 15.94 -8.52
C SER A 85 17.92 17.30 -8.71
N ASP A 86 17.85 17.90 -9.89
CA ASP A 86 18.45 19.19 -10.25
C ASP A 86 17.51 20.40 -10.10
N LEU A 87 16.30 20.20 -9.58
CA LEU A 87 15.41 21.33 -9.24
C LEU A 87 16.09 22.24 -8.20
N ASP A 88 15.94 23.55 -8.41
CA ASP A 88 16.48 24.60 -7.54
C ASP A 88 16.17 24.31 -6.04
N PRO A 89 17.17 24.40 -5.14
CA PRO A 89 16.98 24.08 -3.73
C PRO A 89 15.91 24.93 -3.02
N GLU A 90 15.78 26.20 -3.39
CA GLU A 90 14.77 27.08 -2.81
C GLU A 90 13.37 26.73 -3.32
N ALA A 91 13.24 26.34 -4.59
CA ALA A 91 11.99 25.80 -5.13
C ALA A 91 11.56 24.51 -4.40
N LYS A 92 12.49 23.56 -4.18
CA LYS A 92 12.22 22.35 -3.37
C LYS A 92 11.74 22.71 -1.98
N ARG A 93 12.45 23.62 -1.30
CA ARG A 93 12.10 24.06 0.06
C ARG A 93 10.70 24.68 0.11
N ARG A 94 10.37 25.55 -0.84
CA ARG A 94 9.05 26.19 -0.93
C ARG A 94 7.94 25.18 -1.17
N LEU A 95 8.15 24.21 -2.06
CA LEU A 95 7.18 23.15 -2.31
C LEU A 95 6.93 22.31 -1.04
N THR A 96 7.99 21.91 -0.33
CA THR A 96 7.85 21.16 0.93
C THR A 96 7.04 21.96 1.94
N VAL A 97 7.40 23.22 2.19
CA VAL A 97 6.69 24.09 3.15
C VAL A 97 5.23 24.30 2.74
N PHE A 98 4.96 24.49 1.45
CA PHE A 98 3.61 24.65 0.93
C PHE A 98 2.77 23.40 1.21
N LEU A 99 3.23 22.22 0.78
CA LEU A 99 2.48 20.97 0.93
C LEU A 99 2.23 20.63 2.41
N THR A 100 3.25 20.72 3.27
CA THR A 100 3.11 20.34 4.69
C THR A 100 2.21 21.26 5.49
N ASN A 101 2.04 22.51 5.07
CA ASN A 101 1.15 23.47 5.72
C ASN A 101 -0.22 23.56 5.06
N LEU A 102 -0.43 22.93 3.91
CA LEU A 102 -1.63 23.13 3.11
C LEU A 102 -2.91 22.81 3.87
N LYS A 103 -2.94 21.66 4.55
CA LYS A 103 -4.11 21.21 5.33
C LYS A 103 -4.47 22.17 6.47
N SER A 104 -3.46 22.77 7.12
CA SER A 104 -3.70 23.67 8.26
C SER A 104 -3.99 25.11 7.84
N GLN A 105 -3.40 25.57 6.73
CA GLN A 105 -3.55 26.96 6.27
C GLN A 105 -4.69 27.16 5.27
N THR A 106 -5.01 26.15 4.46
CA THR A 106 -5.96 26.25 3.35
C THR A 106 -6.64 24.90 3.11
N PRO A 107 -7.48 24.44 4.06
CA PRO A 107 -8.07 23.09 4.03
C PRO A 107 -8.97 22.84 2.81
N ASP A 108 -9.64 23.87 2.29
CA ASP A 108 -10.42 23.81 1.06
C ASP A 108 -9.55 23.49 -0.16
N VAL A 109 -8.35 24.07 -0.26
CA VAL A 109 -7.39 23.74 -1.33
C VAL A 109 -6.75 22.37 -1.10
N TYR A 110 -6.54 21.98 0.16
CA TYR A 110 -6.09 20.63 0.49
C TYR A 110 -7.08 19.58 -0.03
N ASP A 111 -8.38 19.76 0.22
CA ASP A 111 -9.42 18.81 -0.20
C ASP A 111 -9.53 18.70 -1.74
N LEU A 112 -9.19 19.76 -2.48
CA LEU A 112 -9.08 19.72 -3.95
C LEU A 112 -7.90 18.89 -4.44
N LEU A 113 -6.81 18.84 -3.68
CA LEU A 113 -5.59 18.12 -4.05
C LEU A 113 -5.58 16.67 -3.55
N GLU A 114 -6.18 16.41 -2.39
CA GLU A 114 -6.19 15.09 -1.78
C GLU A 114 -7.58 14.75 -1.22
N ALA A 115 -8.45 14.28 -2.12
CA ALA A 115 -9.82 13.91 -1.79
C ALA A 115 -9.95 12.55 -1.09
N THR A 116 -8.90 11.72 -1.10
CA THR A 116 -8.99 10.32 -0.65
C THR A 116 -8.39 10.13 0.74
N HIS A 117 -7.31 10.83 1.06
CA HIS A 117 -6.54 10.66 2.30
C HIS A 117 -6.65 11.90 3.18
N SER A 118 -7.15 11.75 4.41
CA SER A 118 -7.34 12.87 5.33
C SER A 118 -6.09 13.20 6.17
N GLY A 119 -4.91 12.66 5.83
CA GLY A 119 -3.70 12.71 6.69
C GLY A 119 -2.85 13.99 6.59
N GLY A 120 -2.96 14.77 5.52
CA GLY A 120 -2.02 15.84 5.20
C GLY A 120 -0.73 15.31 4.54
N PHE A 121 0.10 16.24 4.07
CA PHE A 121 1.43 15.92 3.56
C PHE A 121 2.47 16.01 4.68
N VAL A 122 3.42 15.07 4.66
CA VAL A 122 4.55 15.04 5.60
C VAL A 122 5.88 15.02 4.84
N PRO A 123 6.97 15.57 5.42
CA PRO A 123 8.30 15.39 4.86
C PRO A 123 8.62 13.90 4.73
N ALA A 124 9.16 13.50 3.59
CA ALA A 124 9.52 12.11 3.31
C ALA A 124 10.99 12.02 2.93
N SER A 125 11.63 10.92 3.35
CA SER A 125 13.02 10.60 3.07
C SER A 125 13.15 9.23 2.43
N SER A 126 14.29 8.91 1.83
CA SER A 126 14.55 7.56 1.30
C SER A 126 14.41 6.45 2.35
N LYS A 127 14.65 6.76 3.63
CA LYS A 127 14.52 5.80 4.73
C LYS A 127 13.07 5.36 4.92
N ASP A 128 12.11 6.24 4.68
CA ASP A 128 10.67 5.94 4.78
C ASP A 128 10.20 4.89 3.77
N TYR A 129 10.97 4.68 2.70
CA TYR A 129 10.68 3.72 1.63
C TYR A 129 11.58 2.49 1.67
N ALA A 130 12.31 2.26 2.77
CA ALA A 130 13.24 1.14 2.90
C ALA A 130 12.58 -0.22 2.64
N MET A 131 11.34 -0.43 3.13
CA MET A 131 10.60 -1.68 2.91
C MET A 131 10.30 -1.91 1.42
N ALA A 132 9.75 -0.91 0.73
CA ALA A 132 9.48 -0.97 -0.70
C ALA A 132 10.77 -1.24 -1.52
N MET A 133 11.87 -0.56 -1.15
CA MET A 133 13.17 -0.78 -1.78
C MET A 133 13.71 -2.20 -1.54
N GLY A 134 13.49 -2.76 -0.35
CA GLY A 134 13.87 -4.13 -0.02
C GLY A 134 13.13 -5.16 -0.88
N ILE A 135 11.81 -4.99 -1.01
CA ILE A 135 10.97 -5.85 -1.85
C ILE A 135 11.44 -5.81 -3.31
N VAL A 136 11.66 -4.60 -3.86
CA VAL A 136 12.12 -4.45 -5.25
C VAL A 136 13.49 -5.09 -5.47
N ARG A 137 14.44 -4.88 -4.55
CA ARG A 137 15.76 -5.50 -4.65
C ARG A 137 15.66 -7.03 -4.66
N GLN A 138 14.92 -7.61 -3.73
CA GLN A 138 14.73 -9.05 -3.66
C GLN A 138 14.03 -9.61 -4.92
N ALA A 139 13.09 -8.85 -5.49
CA ALA A 139 12.41 -9.23 -6.73
C ALA A 139 13.30 -9.11 -7.98
N LEU A 140 14.36 -8.30 -7.94
CA LEU A 140 15.36 -8.21 -9.00
C LEU A 140 16.41 -9.31 -8.86
N ASP A 141 16.91 -9.55 -7.64
CA ASP A 141 17.91 -10.59 -7.35
C ASP A 141 17.35 -12.00 -7.61
N GLY A 142 16.04 -12.21 -7.49
CA GLY A 142 15.38 -13.48 -7.81
C GLY A 142 15.06 -13.70 -9.29
N ARG A 143 15.48 -12.80 -10.19
CA ARG A 143 15.33 -12.94 -11.66
C ARG A 143 16.61 -13.35 -12.39
N GLU A 144 17.72 -13.48 -11.67
CA GLU A 144 18.97 -14.12 -12.15
C GLU A 144 18.99 -15.61 -11.79
#